data_AF-A0A932SYU1-F1
#
_entry.id   AF-A0A932SYU1-F1
#
_cell.length_a   1.000
_cell.length_b   1.000
_cell.length_c   1.000
_cell.angle_alpha   90.00
_cell.angle_beta   90.00
_cell.angle_gamma   90.00
#
_symmetry.space_group_name_H-M   'P 1'
#
loop_
_entity.id
_entity.type
_entity.pdbx_description
1 polymer ?
#
loop_
_entity_poly.entity_id
_entity_poly.type
_entity_poly.pdbx_seq_one_letter_code
_entity_poly.pdbx_strand_id
1 'polypeptide(L)' 'MAADNNFDPRRESLVMEMRTNWDPGLGNLSDTDKEWLSQAVHEQPAKAAKLDYERSHTGFVREITVTVADVERLYRSRVG' A
#
# COMPACT_ATOMS: atom_id res chain seq x y z
N MET A 1 -13.02 9.04 -15.45
CA MET A 1 -11.63 9.47 -15.63
C MET A 1 -10.79 8.49 -14.83
N ALA A 2 -10.00 7.64 -15.49
CA ALA A 2 -9.11 6.72 -14.78
C ALA A 2 -8.04 7.60 -14.12
N ALA A 3 -8.15 7.81 -12.81
CA ALA A 3 -7.06 8.42 -12.06
C ALA A 3 -5.91 7.42 -12.14
N ASP A 4 -4.83 7.80 -12.79
CA ASP A 4 -3.60 7.04 -12.77
C ASP A 4 -3.18 6.92 -11.30
N ASN A 5 -3.36 5.73 -10.71
CA ASN A 5 -3.01 5.37 -9.33
C ASN A 5 -1.49 5.26 -9.14
N ASN A 6 -0.79 6.29 -9.58
CA ASN A 6 0.65 6.41 -9.50
C ASN A 6 1.02 7.23 -8.27
N PHE A 7 2.20 6.94 -7.73
CA PHE A 7 2.78 7.68 -6.62
C PHE A 7 2.95 9.16 -6.96
N ASP A 8 2.37 10.04 -6.14
CA ASP A 8 2.46 11.50 -6.26
C ASP A 8 3.25 12.06 -5.06
N PRO A 9 4.52 12.49 -5.26
CA PRO A 9 5.35 13.03 -4.17
C PRO A 9 4.73 14.20 -3.42
N ARG A 10 3.88 15.01 -4.08
CA ARG A 10 3.22 16.15 -3.43
C ARG A 10 2.10 15.70 -2.50
N ARG A 11 1.31 14.71 -2.92
CA ARG A 11 0.26 14.12 -2.08
C ARG A 11 0.89 13.35 -0.93
N GLU A 12 1.96 12.59 -1.21
CA GLU A 12 2.71 11.84 -0.22
C GLU A 12 3.23 12.72 0.92
N SER A 13 3.79 13.89 0.59
CA SER A 13 4.28 14.84 1.60
C SER A 13 3.19 15.39 2.53
N LEU A 14 1.91 15.21 2.17
CA LEU A 14 0.76 15.67 2.93
C LEU A 14 -0.04 14.50 3.54
N VAL A 15 0.51 13.28 3.51
CA VAL A 15 -0.12 12.10 4.11
C VAL A 15 -0.07 12.22 5.63
N MET A 16 -1.24 12.10 6.25
CA MET A 16 -1.42 12.16 7.71
C MET A 16 -1.89 10.82 8.28
N GLU A 17 -2.49 9.97 7.45
CA GLU A 17 -3.02 8.66 7.84
C GLU A 17 -2.66 7.62 6.77
N MET A 18 -2.45 6.37 7.20
CA MET A 18 -2.18 5.24 6.34
C MET A 18 -3.27 4.19 6.52
N ARG A 19 -3.83 3.69 5.42
CA ARG A 19 -4.79 2.61 5.42
C ARG A 19 -4.31 1.48 4.53
N THR A 20 -4.41 0.27 5.05
CA THR A 20 -4.08 -0.94 4.31
C THR A 20 -5.36 -1.71 4.03
N ASN A 21 -5.63 -1.92 2.74
CA ASN A 21 -6.70 -2.79 2.26
C ASN A 21 -6.07 -4.07 1.72
N TRP A 22 -6.83 -5.16 1.72
CA TRP A 22 -6.36 -6.46 1.22
C TRP A 22 -7.15 -6.84 -0.02
N ASP A 23 -6.46 -7.11 -1.13
CA ASP A 23 -7.11 -7.56 -2.34
C ASP A 23 -7.83 -8.90 -2.08
N PRO A 24 -9.10 -9.06 -2.48
CA PRO A 24 -9.86 -10.30 -2.24
C PRO A 24 -9.26 -11.52 -2.95
N GLY A 25 -8.38 -11.32 -3.94
CA GLY A 25 -7.61 -12.40 -4.58
C GLY A 25 -6.46 -12.91 -3.71
N LEU A 26 -6.13 -12.24 -2.60
CA LEU A 26 -5.20 -12.79 -1.62
C LEU A 26 -5.88 -13.92 -0.84
N GLY A 27 -5.19 -15.06 -0.74
CA GLY A 27 -5.62 -16.15 0.12
C GLY A 27 -5.58 -15.78 1.61
N ASN A 28 -5.81 -16.77 2.47
CA ASN A 28 -5.80 -16.55 3.91
C ASN A 28 -4.37 -16.35 4.43
N LEU A 29 -3.91 -15.09 4.42
CA LEU A 29 -2.66 -14.67 5.07
C LEU A 29 -2.81 -14.72 6.59
N SER A 30 -1.76 -15.15 7.29
CA SER A 30 -1.73 -15.11 8.76
C SER A 30 -1.74 -13.66 9.26
N ASP A 31 -2.19 -13.43 10.48
CA ASP A 31 -2.20 -12.08 11.06
C ASP A 31 -0.79 -11.49 11.19
N THR A 32 0.21 -12.33 11.47
CA THR A 32 1.62 -11.93 11.50
C THR A 32 2.12 -11.50 10.12
N ASP A 33 1.75 -12.23 9.06
CA ASP A 33 2.11 -11.84 7.70
C ASP A 33 1.42 -10.54 7.31
N LYS A 34 0.14 -10.36 7.69
CA LYS A 34 -0.61 -9.13 7.41
C LYS A 34 -0.01 -7.93 8.11
N GLU A 35 0.39 -8.06 9.37
CA GLU A 35 1.04 -6.98 10.13
C GLU A 35 2.34 -6.55 9.42
N TRP A 36 3.21 -7.51 9.10
CA TRP A 36 4.45 -7.23 8.40
C TRP A 36 4.25 -6.64 7.01
N LEU A 37 3.36 -7.24 6.20
CA LEU A 37 3.06 -6.78 4.84
C LEU A 37 2.50 -5.36 4.85
N SER A 38 1.62 -5.02 5.80
CA SER A 38 1.04 -3.67 5.91
C SER A 38 2.12 -2.61 6.14
N GLN A 39 3.06 -2.86 7.05
CA GLN A 39 4.19 -1.97 7.27
C GLN A 39 5.08 -1.89 6.01
N ALA A 40 5.45 -3.04 5.45
CA ALA A 40 6.41 -3.12 4.35
C ALA A 40 5.91 -2.47 3.05
N VAL A 41 4.61 -2.54 2.74
CA VAL A 41 4.07 -1.80 1.58
C VAL A 41 4.11 -0.29 1.79
N HIS A 42 3.94 0.15 3.02
CA HIS A 42 3.92 1.57 3.40
C HIS A 42 5.31 2.20 3.53
N GLU A 43 6.37 1.39 3.69
CA GLU A 43 7.77 1.83 3.63
C GLU A 43 8.20 2.18 2.20
N GLN A 44 7.63 1.51 1.19
CA GLN A 44 7.95 1.73 -0.23
C GLN A 44 6.67 1.93 -1.06
N PRO A 45 5.87 2.97 -0.76
CA PRO A 45 4.56 3.20 -1.38
C PRO A 45 4.66 3.36 -2.90
N ALA A 46 5.76 3.92 -3.41
CA ALA A 46 6.00 4.09 -4.83
C ALA A 46 6.10 2.77 -5.63
N LYS A 47 6.29 1.64 -4.94
CA LYS A 47 6.31 0.31 -5.55
C LYS A 47 4.97 -0.41 -5.44
N ALA A 48 4.02 0.11 -4.69
CA ALA A 48 2.72 -0.54 -4.48
C ALA A 48 1.96 -0.66 -5.79
N ALA A 49 1.38 -1.84 -6.06
CA ALA A 49 0.64 -2.07 -7.30
C ALA A 49 -0.68 -1.30 -7.37
N LYS A 50 -1.30 -1.03 -6.21
CA LYS A 50 -2.52 -0.23 -6.08
C LYS A 50 -2.35 0.77 -4.93
N LEU A 51 -2.20 2.03 -5.28
CA LEU A 51 -2.01 3.15 -4.36
C LEU A 51 -3.02 4.24 -4.67
N ASP A 52 -3.76 4.65 -3.66
CA ASP A 52 -4.75 5.70 -3.71
C ASP A 52 -4.43 6.78 -2.66
N TYR A 53 -4.85 7.99 -2.96
CA TYR A 53 -4.79 9.11 -2.04
C TYR A 53 -6.17 9.71 -1.88
N GLU A 54 -6.75 9.56 -0.69
CA GLU A 54 -8.00 10.20 -0.33
C GLU A 54 -7.71 11.56 0.33
N ARG A 55 -8.42 12.61 -0.09
CA ARG A 55 -8.28 13.92 0.55
C ARG A 55 -8.96 13.91 1.91
N SER A 56 -8.22 14.21 2.97
CA SER A 56 -8.73 14.43 4.32
C SER A 56 -8.81 15.93 4.64
N HIS A 57 -9.45 16.26 5.76
CA HIS A 57 -9.56 17.64 6.25
C HIS A 57 -8.20 18.28 6.50
N THR A 58 -7.23 17.52 7.01
CA THR A 58 -5.89 18.01 7.41
C THR A 58 -4.76 17.58 6.47
N GLY A 59 -5.07 16.87 5.38
CA GLY A 59 -4.04 16.34 4.48
C GLY A 59 -4.60 15.27 3.55
N PHE A 60 -3.88 14.17 3.41
CA PHE A 60 -4.31 12.98 2.67
C PHE A 60 -4.27 11.74 3.53
N VAL A 61 -5.18 10.81 3.27
CA VAL A 61 -5.06 9.41 3.69
C VAL A 61 -4.43 8.65 2.53
N ARG A 62 -3.33 7.96 2.81
CA ARG A 62 -2.70 7.06 1.84
C ARG A 62 -3.32 5.68 1.99
N GLU A 63 -3.98 5.20 0.95
CA GLU A 63 -4.58 3.88 0.94
C GLU A 63 -3.78 2.98 0.01
N ILE A 64 -3.29 1.84 0.52
CA ILE A 64 -2.65 0.82 -0.29
C ILE A 64 -3.50 -0.43 -0.24
N THR A 65 -3.91 -0.93 -1.42
CA THR A 65 -4.51 -2.25 -1.52
C THR A 65 -3.40 -3.25 -1.80
N VAL A 66 -3.05 -4.07 -0.81
CA VAL A 66 -2.03 -5.11 -0.95
C VAL A 66 -2.53 -6.14 -1.95
N THR A 67 -1.78 -6.33 -3.03
CA THR A 67 -2.07 -7.32 -4.08
C THR A 67 -1.12 -8.51 -4.02
N VAL A 68 -1.41 -9.57 -4.78
CA VAL A 68 -0.49 -10.72 -4.94
C VAL A 68 0.90 -10.25 -5.41
N ALA A 69 0.98 -9.28 -6.33
CA ALA A 69 2.24 -8.75 -6.82
C ALA A 69 3.08 -8.05 -5.73
N ASP A 70 2.40 -7.37 -4.79
CA ASP A 70 3.07 -6.74 -3.65
C ASP A 70 3.63 -7.79 -2.69
N VAL A 71 2.84 -8.82 -2.40
CA VAL A 71 3.24 -9.95 -1.56
C VAL A 71 4.46 -10.66 -2.14
N GLU A 72 4.41 -11.06 -3.42
CA GLU A 72 5.53 -11.72 -4.09
C GLU A 72 6.80 -10.87 -4.08
N ARG A 73 6.69 -9.57 -4.37
CA ARG A 73 7.82 -8.63 -4.32
C ARG A 73 8.43 -8.56 -2.94
N LEU A 74 7.60 -8.41 -1.90
CA LEU A 74 8.07 -8.24 -0.52
C LEU A 74 8.71 -9.51 0.04
N TYR A 75 8.11 -10.69 -0.19
CA TYR A 75 8.72 -11.95 0.23
C TYR A 75 10.04 -12.21 -0.50
N ARG A 76 10.11 -11.91 -1.81
CA ARG A 76 11.36 -12.03 -2.57
C ARG A 76 12.45 -11.11 -2.02
N SER A 77 12.10 -9.89 -1.59
CA SER A 77 13.04 -8.96 -0.98
C SER A 77 13.50 -9.36 0.43
N ARG A 78 12.75 -10.23 1.12
CA ARG A 78 13.05 -10.69 2.48
C ARG A 78 13.95 -11.92 2.52
N VAL A 79 13.87 -12.77 1.49
CA VAL A 79 14.65 -14.02 1.36
C VAL A 79 15.95 -13.81 0.58
N GLY A 80 16.10 -12.64 -0.08
CA GLY A 80 17.31 -12.25 -0.81
C GLY A 80 18.43 -11.70 0.05
#